data_AF-A0A646HI31-F1
#
_entry.id   AF-A0A646HI31-F1
#
_cell.length_a   1.000
_cell.length_b   1.000
_cell.length_c   1.000
_cell.angle_alpha   90.00
_cell.angle_beta   90.00
_cell.angle_gamma   90.00
#
_symmetry.space_group_name_H-M   'P 1'
#
loop_
_entity.id
_entity.type
_entity.pdbx_description
1 polymer ?
#
loop_
_entity_poly.entity_id
_entity_poly.type
_entity_poly.pdbx_seq_one_letter_code
_entity_poly.pdbx_strand_id
1 'polypeptide(L)'
;MDSNFMIKQFVAIDELKPSYISSAMNGFCEVYARAVLKLLFLLTEEENFYGVPRREYFFNPKNRAAFGSLERSNIVGICAIKHCGDDVKLETFPYKGQSYRFSVYYGNFLQPERKWVTVGGIPLTDIVLWEQIYNCLCQEYEEVIHKH
;
A
#
# COMPACT_ATOMS: atom_id res chain seq x y z
N MET A 1 4.89 -20.95 5.64
CA MET A 1 4.52 -19.87 6.58
C MET A 1 3.42 -20.43 7.47
N ASP A 2 3.57 -20.34 8.79
CA ASP A 2 2.70 -21.05 9.73
C ASP A 2 1.32 -20.36 9.80
N SER A 3 0.29 -20.97 9.23
CA SER A 3 -1.06 -20.37 9.10
C SER A 3 -1.65 -19.99 10.45
N ASN A 4 -1.34 -20.76 11.50
CA ASN A 4 -1.74 -20.49 12.88
C ASN A 4 -1.11 -19.21 13.45
N PHE A 5 0.08 -18.83 13.00
CA PHE A 5 0.73 -17.60 13.44
C PHE A 5 -0.01 -16.38 12.90
N MET A 6 -0.32 -16.38 11.60
CA MET A 6 -1.05 -15.29 10.94
C MET A 6 -2.47 -15.13 11.52
N ILE A 7 -3.18 -16.23 11.75
CA ILE A 7 -4.53 -16.20 12.36
C ILE A 7 -4.49 -15.54 13.74
N LYS A 8 -3.49 -15.87 14.58
CA LYS A 8 -3.34 -15.23 15.90
C LYS A 8 -3.08 -13.73 15.81
N GLN A 9 -2.34 -13.28 14.80
CA GLN A 9 -2.13 -11.87 14.56
C GLN A 9 -3.42 -11.17 14.11
N PHE A 10 -4.21 -11.78 13.21
CA PHE A 10 -5.50 -11.25 12.77
C PHE A 10 -6.51 -11.14 13.92
N VAL A 11 -6.61 -12.15 14.79
CA VAL A 11 -7.48 -12.10 15.98
C VAL A 11 -7.03 -11.00 16.94
N ALA A 12 -5.73 -10.78 17.12
CA ALA A 12 -5.24 -9.70 17.98
C ALA A 12 -5.58 -8.30 17.45
N ILE A 13 -5.66 -8.14 16.12
CA ILE A 13 -6.14 -6.92 15.45
C ILE A 13 -7.65 -6.75 15.69
N ASP A 14 -8.43 -7.80 15.45
CA ASP A 14 -9.89 -7.78 15.67
C ASP A 14 -10.26 -7.50 17.14
N GLU A 15 -9.43 -7.95 18.08
CA GLU A 15 -9.63 -7.73 19.53
C GLU A 15 -8.96 -6.46 20.09
N LEU A 16 -8.25 -5.68 19.27
CA LEU A 16 -7.51 -4.47 19.66
C LEU A 16 -6.52 -4.70 20.83
N LYS A 17 -5.76 -5.79 20.81
CA LYS A 17 -4.78 -6.14 21.86
C LYS A 17 -3.33 -6.13 21.32
N PRO A 18 -2.70 -4.95 21.21
CA PRO A 18 -1.39 -4.78 20.57
C PRO A 18 -0.24 -5.46 21.33
N SER A 19 -0.41 -5.79 22.62
CA SER A 19 0.61 -6.48 23.43
C SER A 19 0.88 -7.94 23.01
N TYR A 20 0.03 -8.53 22.17
CA TYR A 20 0.18 -9.93 21.72
C TYR A 20 0.83 -10.08 20.34
N ILE A 21 1.31 -8.97 19.77
CA ILE A 21 2.05 -8.92 18.50
C ILE A 21 3.54 -9.16 18.80
N SER A 22 4.07 -10.34 18.46
CA SER A 22 5.53 -10.60 18.57
C SER A 22 6.29 -10.04 17.34
N SER A 23 7.62 -10.23 17.20
CA SER A 23 8.50 -9.70 16.12
C SER A 23 8.21 -10.24 14.70
N ALA A 24 6.94 -10.46 14.42
CA ALA A 24 6.18 -10.78 13.22
C ALA A 24 6.19 -9.69 12.14
N MET A 25 7.09 -8.70 12.20
CA MET A 25 7.00 -7.46 11.41
C MET A 25 6.79 -7.71 9.91
N ASN A 26 7.49 -8.69 9.32
CA ASN A 26 7.32 -9.04 7.89
C ASN A 26 5.91 -9.58 7.59
N GLY A 27 5.35 -10.40 8.49
CA GLY A 27 3.98 -10.90 8.35
C GLY A 27 2.96 -9.78 8.45
N PHE A 28 3.15 -8.81 9.36
CA PHE A 28 2.27 -7.65 9.47
C PHE A 28 2.34 -6.72 8.27
N CYS A 29 3.52 -6.46 7.74
CA CYS A 29 3.66 -5.69 6.51
C CYS A 29 2.98 -6.36 5.33
N GLU A 30 3.07 -7.69 5.19
CA GLU A 30 2.32 -8.43 4.16
C GLU A 30 0.81 -8.29 4.34
N VAL A 31 0.31 -8.28 5.58
CA VAL A 31 -1.11 -8.03 5.85
C VAL A 31 -1.53 -6.65 5.37
N TYR A 32 -0.80 -5.61 5.75
CA TYR A 32 -1.12 -4.25 5.29
C TYR A 32 -0.97 -4.10 3.77
N ALA A 33 0.09 -4.64 3.16
CA ALA A 33 0.28 -4.63 1.72
C ALA A 33 -0.90 -5.29 0.98
N ARG A 34 -1.43 -6.41 1.48
CA ARG A 34 -2.65 -7.04 0.94
C ARG A 34 -3.89 -6.18 1.14
N ALA A 35 -4.05 -5.56 2.31
CA ALA A 35 -5.18 -4.67 2.59
C ALA A 35 -5.17 -3.44 1.68
N VAL A 36 -4.01 -2.81 1.51
CA VAL A 36 -3.77 -1.72 0.56
C VAL A 36 -4.10 -2.16 -0.86
N LEU A 37 -3.64 -3.33 -1.31
CA LEU A 37 -3.98 -3.82 -2.65
C LEU A 37 -5.50 -4.00 -2.81
N LYS A 38 -6.18 -4.56 -1.80
CA LYS A 38 -7.64 -4.70 -1.81
C LYS A 38 -8.33 -3.34 -1.94
N LEU A 39 -7.89 -2.33 -1.20
CA LEU A 39 -8.43 -0.96 -1.30
C LEU A 39 -8.21 -0.36 -2.68
N LEU A 40 -7.04 -0.53 -3.29
CA LEU A 40 -6.79 -0.08 -4.67
C LEU A 40 -7.72 -0.76 -5.69
N PHE A 41 -8.03 -2.04 -5.50
CA PHE A 41 -9.01 -2.74 -6.34
C PHE A 41 -10.43 -2.16 -6.21
N LEU A 42 -10.77 -1.58 -5.06
CA LEU A 42 -12.08 -0.98 -4.80
C LEU A 42 -12.13 0.49 -5.24
N LEU A 43 -11.01 1.19 -5.19
CA LEU A 43 -10.91 2.63 -5.44
C LEU A 43 -10.53 3.00 -6.88
N THR A 44 -9.94 2.08 -7.64
CA THR A 44 -9.45 2.36 -9.00
C THR A 44 -9.96 1.36 -10.02
N GLU A 45 -9.82 1.71 -11.29
CA GLU A 45 -9.82 0.72 -12.38
C GLU A 45 -8.37 0.26 -12.65
N GLU A 46 -8.23 -0.84 -13.42
CA GLU A 46 -6.92 -1.28 -13.89
C GLU A 46 -6.61 -0.58 -15.21
N GLU A 47 -5.45 0.06 -15.29
CA GLU A 47 -4.96 0.73 -16.48
C GLU A 47 -3.76 -0.01 -17.06
N ASN A 48 -3.58 0.07 -18.37
CA ASN A 48 -2.42 -0.51 -19.03
C ASN A 48 -1.45 0.59 -19.44
N PHE A 49 -0.27 0.60 -18.85
CA PHE A 49 0.78 1.58 -19.15
C PHE A 49 1.98 0.88 -19.79
N TYR A 50 2.21 1.14 -21.08
CA TYR A 50 3.27 0.49 -21.88
C TYR A 50 3.26 -1.04 -21.81
N GLY A 51 2.08 -1.67 -21.83
CA GLY A 51 1.94 -3.12 -21.75
C GLY A 51 1.93 -3.69 -20.33
N VAL A 52 2.06 -2.83 -19.31
CA VAL A 52 2.10 -3.24 -17.90
C VAL A 52 0.78 -2.85 -17.20
N PRO A 53 -0.05 -3.83 -16.79
CA PRO A 53 -1.25 -3.55 -16.03
C PRO A 53 -0.91 -3.00 -14.64
N ARG A 54 -1.54 -1.90 -14.26
CA ARG A 54 -1.33 -1.25 -12.96
C ARG A 54 -2.57 -0.54 -12.46
N ARG A 55 -2.58 -0.27 -11.16
CA ARG A 55 -3.62 0.48 -10.46
C ARG A 55 -2.95 1.62 -9.73
N GLU A 56 -3.35 2.85 -10.04
CA GLU A 56 -2.74 4.07 -9.50
C GLU A 56 -3.77 4.85 -8.70
N TYR A 57 -3.39 5.31 -7.52
CA TYR A 57 -4.25 6.12 -6.68
C TYR A 57 -3.47 7.33 -6.14
N PHE A 58 -4.01 8.52 -6.33
CA PHE A 58 -3.46 9.76 -5.80
C PHE A 58 -4.30 10.23 -4.62
N PHE A 59 -3.66 10.39 -3.48
CA PHE A 59 -4.33 10.71 -2.22
C PHE A 59 -4.95 12.11 -2.25
N ASN A 60 -6.12 12.24 -1.64
CA ASN A 60 -6.74 13.53 -1.40
C ASN A 60 -5.83 14.39 -0.51
N PRO A 61 -5.48 15.62 -0.93
CA PRO A 61 -4.65 16.52 -0.15
C PRO A 61 -5.05 16.69 1.32
N LYS A 62 -6.34 16.62 1.62
CA LYS A 62 -6.90 16.78 2.97
C LYS A 62 -6.61 15.59 3.89
N ASN A 63 -6.48 14.39 3.32
CA ASN A 63 -6.37 13.13 4.08
C ASN A 63 -4.90 12.67 4.22
N ARG A 64 -3.99 13.34 3.50
CA ARG A 64 -2.54 13.13 3.62
C ARG A 64 -1.94 13.50 4.98
N ALA A 65 -2.71 14.10 5.90
CA ALA A 65 -2.27 14.40 7.26
C ALA A 65 -1.81 13.13 8.02
N ALA A 66 -2.29 11.95 7.62
CA ALA A 66 -1.84 10.66 8.15
C ALA A 66 -0.34 10.39 7.91
N PHE A 67 0.27 11.02 6.90
CA PHE A 67 1.71 10.95 6.63
C PHE A 67 2.48 11.98 7.49
N GLY A 68 2.43 11.81 8.81
CA GLY A 68 2.89 12.83 9.78
C GLY A 68 4.41 13.03 9.93
N SER A 69 5.26 12.24 9.27
CA SER A 69 6.73 12.41 9.33
C SER A 69 7.26 13.19 8.13
N LEU A 70 8.30 14.00 8.33
CA LEU A 70 8.88 14.91 7.33
C LEU A 70 9.26 14.23 5.99
N GLU A 71 9.68 12.97 6.04
CA GLU A 71 10.05 12.19 4.85
C GLU A 71 8.82 11.68 4.08
N ARG A 72 7.69 11.49 4.75
CA ARG A 72 6.49 10.82 4.22
C ARG A 72 5.36 11.79 3.91
N SER A 73 5.37 13.01 4.48
CA SER A 73 4.41 14.08 4.17
C SER A 73 4.38 14.44 2.69
N ASN A 74 5.45 14.08 1.98
CA ASN A 74 5.60 14.30 0.55
C ASN A 74 4.99 13.19 -0.30
N ILE A 75 4.45 12.12 0.29
CA ILE A 75 3.76 11.07 -0.43
C ILE A 75 2.44 11.62 -0.99
N VAL A 76 2.25 11.43 -2.30
CA VAL A 76 1.08 11.93 -3.03
C VAL A 76 0.25 10.83 -3.69
N GLY A 77 0.78 9.60 -3.76
CA GLY A 77 0.04 8.48 -4.30
C GLY A 77 0.78 7.16 -4.19
N ILE A 78 0.10 6.09 -4.58
CA ILE A 78 0.61 4.73 -4.60
C ILE A 78 0.19 4.05 -5.91
N CYS A 79 1.03 3.12 -6.36
CA CYS A 79 0.75 2.28 -7.50
C CYS A 79 0.97 0.81 -7.16
N ALA A 80 0.03 -0.05 -7.56
CA ALA A 80 0.21 -1.50 -7.62
C ALA A 80 0.39 -1.93 -9.09
N ILE A 81 1.52 -2.58 -9.37
CA ILE A 81 1.92 -3.02 -10.70
C ILE A 81 1.80 -4.54 -10.75
N LYS A 82 1.04 -5.06 -11.71
CA LYS A 82 0.95 -6.50 -11.96
C LYS A 82 2.25 -6.98 -12.61
N HIS A 83 2.88 -7.98 -12.01
CA HIS A 83 4.08 -8.59 -12.56
C HIS A 83 3.69 -9.64 -13.60
N CYS A 84 4.26 -9.51 -14.81
CA CYS A 84 3.94 -10.36 -15.96
C CYS A 84 5.15 -11.17 -16.47
N GLY A 85 6.26 -11.24 -15.72
CA GLY A 85 7.50 -11.92 -16.14
C GLY A 85 8.06 -12.90 -15.11
N ASP A 86 9.15 -13.58 -15.44
CA ASP A 86 9.82 -14.61 -14.63
C ASP A 86 10.98 -14.05 -13.77
N ASP A 87 11.09 -12.74 -13.59
CA ASP A 87 12.27 -12.13 -12.97
C ASP A 87 12.22 -12.20 -11.42
N VAL A 88 12.88 -13.23 -10.89
CA VAL A 88 12.89 -13.72 -9.50
C VAL A 88 13.48 -12.75 -8.45
N LYS A 89 13.86 -11.51 -8.81
CA LYS A 89 14.62 -10.61 -7.92
C LYS A 89 13.87 -9.37 -7.41
N LEU A 90 12.61 -9.19 -7.76
CA LEU A 90 11.81 -8.06 -7.28
C LEU A 90 10.94 -8.49 -6.10
N GLU A 91 10.91 -7.68 -5.03
CA GLU A 91 9.96 -7.81 -3.91
C GLU A 91 8.53 -7.71 -4.45
N THR A 92 7.99 -8.86 -4.83
CA THR A 92 6.62 -9.05 -5.28
C THR A 92 5.87 -9.85 -4.24
N PHE A 93 4.56 -9.66 -4.17
CA PHE A 93 3.71 -10.41 -3.24
C PHE A 93 2.51 -10.99 -4.00
N PRO A 94 2.08 -12.22 -3.63
CA PRO A 94 0.98 -12.89 -4.30
C PRO A 94 -0.39 -12.39 -3.82
N TYR A 95 -1.31 -12.15 -4.75
CA TYR A 95 -2.71 -11.82 -4.48
C TYR A 95 -3.61 -12.29 -5.63
N LYS A 96 -4.71 -13.02 -5.30
CA LYS A 96 -5.68 -13.56 -6.27
C LYS A 96 -5.03 -14.31 -7.46
N GLY A 97 -3.98 -15.09 -7.20
CA GLY A 97 -3.28 -15.88 -8.22
C GLY A 97 -2.39 -15.06 -9.17
N GLN A 98 -2.10 -13.81 -8.82
CA GLN A 98 -1.22 -12.90 -9.56
C GLN A 98 -0.16 -12.33 -8.61
N SER A 99 0.97 -11.89 -9.16
CA SER A 99 2.04 -11.26 -8.39
C SER A 99 2.01 -9.75 -8.61
N TYR A 100 2.11 -8.98 -7.52
CA TYR A 100 2.09 -7.53 -7.56
C TYR A 100 3.34 -6.93 -6.92
N ARG A 101 3.71 -5.74 -7.39
CA ARG A 101 4.73 -4.87 -6.78
C ARG A 101 4.11 -3.51 -6.49
N PHE A 102 4.55 -2.86 -5.42
CA PHE A 102 4.17 -1.48 -5.13
C PHE A 102 5.25 -0.45 -5.46
N SER A 103 4.80 0.74 -5.82
CA SER A 103 5.59 1.97 -5.93
C SER A 103 4.85 3.12 -5.24
N VAL A 104 5.58 4.11 -4.72
CA VAL A 104 5.01 5.33 -4.13
C VAL A 104 5.36 6.52 -5.00
N TYR A 105 4.44 7.48 -5.09
CA TYR A 105 4.66 8.77 -5.70
C TYR A 105 4.96 9.81 -4.62
N TYR A 106 6.08 10.51 -4.77
CA TYR A 106 6.45 11.65 -3.94
C TYR A 106 6.28 12.94 -4.72
N GLY A 107 5.74 13.97 -4.08
CA GLY A 107 5.61 15.30 -4.64
C GLY A 107 6.99 15.85 -5.03
N ASN A 108 7.09 16.43 -6.22
CA ASN A 108 8.36 16.92 -6.73
C ASN A 108 8.55 18.40 -6.39
N PHE A 109 9.21 18.67 -5.26
CA PHE A 109 9.53 20.04 -4.84
C PHE A 109 10.67 20.66 -5.66
N LEU A 110 11.50 19.83 -6.31
CA LEU A 110 12.69 20.28 -7.03
C LEU A 110 12.42 20.59 -8.51
N GLN A 111 11.40 19.98 -9.11
CA GLN A 111 10.97 20.24 -10.49
C GLN A 111 9.44 20.33 -10.55
N PRO A 112 8.86 21.53 -10.38
CA PRO A 112 7.41 21.73 -10.34
C PRO A 112 6.67 21.25 -11.60
N GLU A 113 7.38 21.17 -12.73
CA GLU A 113 6.86 20.75 -14.03
C GLU A 113 6.56 19.25 -14.09
N ARG A 114 7.26 18.45 -13.28
CA ARG A 114 6.94 17.04 -13.06
C ARG A 114 6.18 16.93 -11.75
N LYS A 115 4.86 16.76 -11.80
CA LYS A 115 3.98 16.74 -10.61
C LYS A 115 4.45 15.79 -9.48
N TRP A 116 5.11 14.67 -9.79
CA TRP A 116 5.65 13.73 -8.81
C TRP A 116 6.87 12.96 -9.34
N VAL A 117 7.59 12.31 -8.42
CA VAL A 117 8.65 11.34 -8.69
C VAL A 117 8.19 9.96 -8.22
N THR A 118 8.47 8.93 -9.03
CA THR A 118 8.18 7.54 -8.70
C THR A 118 9.35 6.92 -7.94
N VAL A 119 9.09 6.41 -6.74
CA VAL A 119 10.03 5.58 -5.99
C VAL A 119 9.53 4.14 -6.05
N GLY A 120 10.26 3.30 -6.78
CA GLY A 120 9.89 1.91 -7.01
C GLY A 120 10.40 0.97 -5.92
N GLY A 121 9.56 0.02 -5.49
CA GLY A 121 9.92 -0.97 -4.48
C GLY A 121 9.80 -0.40 -3.07
N ILE A 122 8.60 -0.50 -2.51
CA ILE A 122 8.37 -0.25 -1.08
C ILE A 122 8.85 -1.48 -0.32
N PRO A 123 9.79 -1.34 0.63
CA PRO A 123 10.20 -2.47 1.44
C PRO A 123 8.99 -3.04 2.18
N LEU A 124 8.78 -4.35 2.08
CA LEU A 124 7.82 -5.08 2.93
C LEU A 124 8.27 -5.12 4.41
N THR A 125 9.27 -4.35 4.80
CA THR A 125 9.73 -4.20 6.18
C THR A 125 9.34 -2.86 6.80
N ASP A 126 8.87 -1.88 6.00
CA ASP A 126 8.45 -0.56 6.51
C ASP A 126 6.98 -0.57 6.96
N ILE A 127 6.73 -1.19 8.11
CA ILE A 127 5.37 -1.36 8.66
C ILE A 127 4.64 -0.03 8.87
N VAL A 128 5.34 1.01 9.30
CA VAL A 128 4.73 2.30 9.60
C VAL A 128 4.26 2.98 8.32
N LEU A 129 5.02 2.85 7.23
CA LEU A 129 4.59 3.36 5.92
C LEU A 129 3.33 2.62 5.44
N TRP A 130 3.32 1.30 5.57
CA TRP A 130 2.17 0.49 5.18
C TRP A 130 0.90 0.81 5.97
N GLU A 131 1.03 0.99 7.28
CA GLU A 131 -0.07 1.41 8.15
C GLU A 131 -0.61 2.79 7.77
N GLN A 132 0.26 3.77 7.51
CA GLN A 132 -0.14 5.13 7.11
C GLN A 132 -0.88 5.14 5.78
N ILE A 133 -0.39 4.39 4.78
CA ILE A 133 -1.05 4.24 3.47
C ILE A 133 -2.41 3.58 3.64
N TYR A 134 -2.48 2.50 4.43
CA TYR A 134 -3.72 1.80 4.70
C TYR A 134 -4.77 2.73 5.34
N ASN A 135 -4.40 3.45 6.40
CA ASN A 135 -5.31 4.36 7.10
C ASN A 135 -5.82 5.48 6.18
N CYS A 136 -4.94 6.06 5.36
CA CYS A 136 -5.32 7.08 4.37
C CYS A 136 -6.32 6.53 3.35
N LEU A 137 -6.07 5.34 2.79
CA LEU A 137 -6.97 4.72 1.82
C LEU A 137 -8.31 4.30 2.43
N CYS A 138 -8.34 3.84 3.68
CA CYS A 138 -9.60 3.53 4.37
C CYS A 138 -10.47 4.78 4.52
N GLN A 139 -9.88 5.89 4.98
CA GLN A 139 -10.60 7.15 5.11
C GLN A 139 -11.14 7.63 3.76
N GLU A 140 -10.33 7.55 2.70
CA GLU A 140 -10.77 7.94 1.36
C GLU A 140 -11.85 6.99 0.79
N TYR A 141 -11.77 5.70 1.09
CA TYR A 141 -12.80 4.73 0.72
C TYR A 141 -14.14 5.00 1.41
N GLU A 142 -14.13 5.30 2.72
CA GLU A 142 -15.33 5.72 3.44
C GLU A 142 -15.95 6.97 2.84
N GLU A 143 -15.13 7.99 2.49
CA GLU A 143 -15.60 9.22 1.85
C GLU A 143 -16.20 9.00 0.45
N VAL A 144 -15.72 7.99 -0.28
CA VAL A 144 -16.25 7.64 -1.62
C VAL A 144 -17.54 6.84 -1.50
N ILE A 145 -17.64 5.88 -0.58
CA ILE A 145 -18.86 5.08 -0.40
C ILE A 145 -20.00 5.92 0.18
N HIS A 146 -19.73 6.78 1.16
CA HIS A 146 -20.77 7.58 1.82
C HIS A 146 -21.25 8.78 1.01
N LYS A 147 -20.75 8.95 -0.22
CA LYS A 147 -21.29 9.91 -1.20
C LYS A 147 -22.37 9.31 -2.11
N HIS A 148 -22.70 8.03 -1.97
CA HIS A 148 -23.78 7.35 -2.70
C HIS A 148 -24.76 6.71 -1.71
#